data_AF-A0A0K6GFR6-F1
#
_entry.id   AF-A0A0K6GFR6-F1
#
_cell.length_a   1.000
_cell.length_b   1.000
_cell.length_c   1.000
_cell.angle_alpha   90.00
_cell.angle_beta   90.00
_cell.angle_gamma   90.00
#
_symmetry.space_group_name_H-M   'P 1'
#
loop_
_entity.id
_entity.type
_entity.pdbx_description
1 polymer ?
#
loop_
_entity_poly.entity_id
_entity_poly.type
_entity_poly.pdbx_seq_one_letter_code
_entity_poly.pdbx_strand_id
1 'polypeptide(L)'
;MPYLCGFETQITGKLSPFCDIFTESEFKQYEYRQDLRYYYGTGPGTDLASILMLPYLNATATLFSNGPGYTYPTGFTTPPIIVSYTHDNQLNELATAIGVFNTTGPLPPNKIQNNRLFISSRINPMAGRIAFERMTCTKKIGAYSGPGKMCPLVHFAQIIKNKVDKAGDFMSRCGLFPNQTISGGQTTIFWDTKLPWITTVLP
;
A
#
# COMPACT_ATOMS: atom_id res chain seq x y z
N MET A 1 -27.25 -9.38 -2.22
CA MET A 1 -26.72 -8.13 -1.64
C MET A 1 -25.87 -8.39 -0.37
N PRO A 2 -24.66 -8.97 -0.46
CA PRO A 2 -23.78 -9.13 0.71
C PRO A 2 -23.26 -7.79 1.28
N TYR A 3 -23.26 -6.72 0.47
CA TYR A 3 -22.89 -5.38 0.92
C TYR A 3 -23.80 -4.83 2.03
N LEU A 4 -25.12 -5.08 1.98
CA LEU A 4 -26.04 -4.59 3.01
C LEU A 4 -25.74 -5.20 4.38
N CYS A 5 -25.44 -6.50 4.42
CA CYS A 5 -24.97 -7.17 5.63
C CYS A 5 -23.77 -6.42 6.24
N GLY A 6 -22.75 -6.10 5.46
CA GLY A 6 -21.57 -5.38 5.95
C GLY A 6 -21.86 -3.94 6.41
N PHE A 7 -22.51 -3.15 5.56
CA PHE A 7 -22.76 -1.72 5.84
C PHE A 7 -23.74 -1.51 7.00
N GLU A 8 -24.88 -2.21 7.02
CA GLU A 8 -25.84 -2.07 8.11
C GLU A 8 -25.25 -2.55 9.44
N THR A 9 -24.45 -3.63 9.42
CA THR A 9 -23.74 -4.09 10.62
C THR A 9 -22.80 -3.02 11.17
N GLN A 10 -22.06 -2.35 10.29
CA GLN A 10 -21.13 -1.29 10.70
C GLN A 10 -21.86 -0.04 11.21
N ILE A 11 -22.96 0.37 10.57
CA ILE A 11 -23.72 1.57 10.95
C ILE A 11 -24.45 1.38 12.27
N THR A 12 -25.10 0.23 12.46
CA THR A 12 -25.94 -0.04 13.63
C THR A 12 -25.17 -0.64 14.80
N GLY A 13 -23.95 -1.15 14.57
CA GLY A 13 -23.15 -1.85 15.56
C GLY A 13 -23.67 -3.22 15.97
N LYS A 14 -24.64 -3.78 15.24
CA LYS A 14 -25.24 -5.10 15.47
C LYS A 14 -25.27 -5.89 14.17
N LEU A 15 -25.18 -7.22 14.24
CA LEU A 15 -25.25 -8.05 13.03
C LEU A 15 -26.56 -7.80 12.29
N SER A 16 -26.45 -7.41 11.02
CA SER A 16 -27.57 -7.13 10.14
C SER A 16 -28.38 -8.40 9.84
N PRO A 17 -29.73 -8.35 9.81
CA PRO A 17 -30.56 -9.45 9.34
C PRO A 17 -30.28 -9.86 7.88
N PHE A 18 -29.71 -8.97 7.06
CA PHE A 18 -29.24 -9.31 5.71
C PHE A 18 -28.01 -10.24 5.71
N CYS A 19 -27.41 -10.52 6.87
CA CYS A 19 -26.36 -11.52 6.97
C CYS A 19 -26.94 -12.95 7.00
N ASP A 20 -28.11 -13.15 7.60
CA ASP A 20 -28.73 -14.46 7.81
C ASP A 20 -29.36 -15.05 6.54
N ILE A 21 -29.54 -14.23 5.49
CA ILE A 21 -30.00 -14.69 4.18
C ILE A 21 -28.91 -15.43 3.39
N PHE A 22 -27.65 -15.40 3.83
CA PHE A 22 -26.52 -16.05 3.15
C PHE A 22 -25.89 -17.13 4.03
N THR A 23 -25.52 -18.23 3.38
CA THR A 23 -24.68 -19.27 3.96
C THR A 23 -23.21 -18.85 3.99
N GLU A 24 -22.41 -19.50 4.84
CA GLU A 24 -20.96 -19.30 4.88
C GLU A 24 -20.30 -19.54 3.50
N SER A 25 -20.82 -20.52 2.74
CA SER A 25 -20.30 -20.84 1.41
C SER A 25 -20.51 -19.70 0.40
N GLU A 26 -21.64 -18.99 0.50
CA GLU A 26 -21.95 -17.82 -0.34
C GLU A 26 -21.10 -16.61 0.07
N PHE A 27 -20.84 -16.44 1.37
CA PHE A 27 -19.88 -15.42 1.83
C PHE A 27 -18.46 -15.68 1.32
N LYS A 28 -18.00 -16.93 1.31
CA LYS A 28 -16.70 -17.31 0.73
C LYS A 28 -16.63 -17.02 -0.77
N GLN A 29 -17.70 -17.29 -1.51
CA GLN A 29 -17.79 -16.93 -2.93
C GLN A 29 -17.77 -15.42 -3.14
N TYR A 30 -18.47 -14.68 -2.28
CA TYR A 30 -18.48 -13.22 -2.33
C TYR A 30 -17.13 -12.59 -1.97
N GLU A 31 -16.42 -13.11 -0.96
CA GLU A 31 -15.04 -12.73 -0.63
C GLU A 31 -14.14 -12.95 -1.84
N TYR A 32 -14.18 -14.14 -2.44
CA TYR A 32 -13.35 -14.45 -3.61
C TYR A 32 -13.68 -13.56 -4.81
N ARG A 33 -14.95 -13.18 -4.99
CA ARG A 33 -15.35 -12.17 -6.00
C ARG A 33 -14.73 -10.81 -5.73
N GLN A 34 -14.64 -10.37 -4.46
CA GLN A 34 -13.93 -9.12 -4.13
C GLN A 34 -12.42 -9.25 -4.35
N ASP A 35 -11.84 -10.41 -4.03
CA ASP A 35 -10.43 -10.69 -4.29
C ASP A 35 -10.12 -10.54 -5.78
N LEU A 36 -10.93 -11.13 -6.66
CA LEU A 36 -10.78 -10.99 -8.11
C LEU A 36 -10.90 -9.52 -8.55
N ARG A 37 -11.91 -8.79 -8.04
CA ARG A 37 -12.11 -7.37 -8.35
C ARG A 37 -10.89 -6.53 -8.02
N TYR A 38 -10.32 -6.69 -6.82
CA TYR A 38 -9.16 -5.91 -6.41
C TYR A 38 -7.87 -6.43 -7.05
N TYR A 39 -7.69 -7.75 -7.18
CA TYR A 39 -6.50 -8.35 -7.81
C TYR A 39 -6.30 -7.85 -9.24
N TYR A 40 -7.36 -7.85 -10.05
CA TYR A 40 -7.34 -7.39 -11.45
C TYR A 40 -7.73 -5.92 -11.63
N GLY A 41 -8.07 -5.21 -10.55
CA GLY A 41 -8.40 -3.79 -10.56
C GLY A 41 -7.22 -2.94 -10.11
N THR A 42 -6.84 -3.09 -8.85
CA THR A 42 -5.83 -2.25 -8.16
C THR A 42 -4.71 -3.06 -7.51
N GLY A 43 -4.60 -4.34 -7.88
CA GLY A 43 -3.69 -5.31 -7.30
C GLY A 43 -2.62 -5.79 -8.29
N PRO A 44 -2.00 -6.94 -8.01
CA PRO A 44 -0.87 -7.48 -8.79
C PRO A 44 -1.28 -8.04 -10.17
N GLY A 45 -2.58 -8.19 -10.44
CA GLY A 45 -3.09 -8.67 -11.73
C GLY A 45 -3.01 -7.64 -12.85
N THR A 46 -2.66 -6.39 -12.56
CA THR A 46 -2.67 -5.28 -13.50
C THR A 46 -1.33 -4.55 -13.49
N ASP A 47 -0.71 -4.40 -14.66
CA ASP A 47 0.64 -3.80 -14.78
C ASP A 47 0.69 -2.36 -14.25
N LEU A 48 -0.16 -1.46 -14.76
CA LEU A 48 -0.14 -0.05 -14.35
C LEU A 48 -0.51 0.14 -12.88
N ALA A 49 -1.60 -0.49 -12.40
CA ALA A 49 -2.01 -0.32 -11.00
C ALA A 49 -0.93 -0.81 -10.02
N SER A 50 -0.21 -1.88 -10.37
CA SER A 50 0.87 -2.43 -9.54
C SER A 50 2.06 -1.47 -9.32
N ILE A 51 2.17 -0.42 -10.14
CA ILE A 51 3.26 0.57 -10.08
C ILE A 51 2.83 1.96 -9.58
N LEU A 52 1.52 2.23 -9.45
CA LEU A 52 1.01 3.58 -9.13
C LEU A 52 1.52 4.12 -7.78
N MET A 53 1.75 3.23 -6.81
CA MET A 53 2.26 3.59 -5.47
C MET A 53 3.78 3.45 -5.32
N LEU A 54 4.53 3.17 -6.41
CA LEU A 54 6.01 3.13 -6.35
C LEU A 54 6.64 4.48 -6.00
N PRO A 55 6.18 5.64 -6.51
CA PRO A 55 6.72 6.92 -6.09
C PRO A 55 6.58 7.16 -4.59
N TYR A 56 5.43 6.80 -4.01
CA TYR A 56 5.18 6.90 -2.57
C TYR A 56 6.12 5.97 -1.80
N LEU A 57 6.22 4.70 -2.21
CA LEU A 57 7.10 3.71 -1.57
C LEU A 57 8.58 4.11 -1.66
N ASN A 58 9.01 4.70 -2.77
CA ASN A 58 10.36 5.25 -2.94
C ASN A 58 10.62 6.41 -1.97
N ALA A 59 9.67 7.31 -1.82
CA ALA A 59 9.77 8.41 -0.87
C ALA A 59 9.78 7.91 0.60
N THR A 60 9.03 6.85 0.92
CA THR A 60 9.12 6.16 2.23
C THR A 60 10.51 5.56 2.48
N ALA A 61 11.13 4.94 1.47
CA ALA A 61 12.49 4.42 1.58
C ALA A 61 13.53 5.54 1.82
N THR A 62 13.36 6.70 1.18
CA THR A 62 14.18 7.89 1.43
C THR A 62 14.01 8.41 2.86
N LEU A 63 12.77 8.52 3.36
CA LEU A 63 12.50 8.90 4.75
C LEU A 63 13.21 7.98 5.74
N PHE A 64 13.11 6.67 5.51
CA PHE A 64 13.78 5.70 6.36
C PHE A 64 15.30 5.72 6.23
N SER A 65 15.85 6.09 5.08
CA SER A 65 17.30 6.23 4.91
C SER A 65 17.84 7.45 5.68
N ASN A 66 17.14 8.57 5.60
CA ASN A 66 17.50 9.81 6.29
C ASN A 66 17.29 9.71 7.81
N GLY A 67 16.19 9.09 8.23
CA GLY A 67 15.86 8.86 9.64
C GLY A 67 15.13 9.99 10.36
N PRO A 68 14.68 9.72 11.59
CA PRO A 68 13.94 10.70 12.38
C PRO A 68 14.85 11.88 12.74
N GLY A 69 14.29 13.09 12.75
CA GLY A 69 15.02 14.33 13.05
C GLY A 69 15.86 14.88 11.90
N TYR A 70 15.87 14.24 10.72
CA TYR A 70 16.49 14.83 9.53
C TYR A 70 15.69 16.04 9.06
N THR A 71 16.37 17.17 8.84
CA THR A 71 15.82 18.41 8.31
C THR A 71 16.09 18.53 6.82
N TYR A 72 15.03 18.58 6.01
CA TYR A 72 15.12 18.77 4.57
C TYR A 72 15.40 20.23 4.21
N PRO A 73 15.95 20.52 3.01
CA PRO A 73 16.21 21.90 2.54
C PRO A 73 14.98 22.82 2.52
N THR A 74 13.79 22.23 2.52
CA THR A 74 12.50 22.91 2.62
C THR A 74 12.21 23.49 4.01
N GLY A 75 13.03 23.14 5.01
CA GLY A 75 12.86 23.50 6.42
C GLY A 75 12.03 22.49 7.22
N PHE A 76 11.51 21.44 6.58
CA PHE A 76 10.74 20.40 7.25
C PHE A 76 11.66 19.42 8.00
N THR A 77 11.43 19.25 9.29
CA THR A 77 12.11 18.25 10.12
C THR A 77 11.24 17.02 10.30
N THR A 78 11.78 15.86 9.96
CA THR A 78 11.05 14.59 9.94
C THR A 78 10.63 14.16 11.35
N PRO A 79 9.32 14.07 11.66
CA PRO A 79 8.86 13.57 12.95
C PRO A 79 9.09 12.06 13.07
N PRO A 80 9.09 11.50 14.30
CA PRO A 80 9.26 10.06 14.50
C PRO A 80 8.06 9.23 14.01
N ILE A 81 6.88 9.85 13.86
CA ILE A 81 5.65 9.21 13.39
C ILE A 81 5.10 10.04 12.23
N ILE A 82 4.83 9.38 11.11
CA ILE A 82 4.15 9.96 9.95
C ILE A 82 2.91 9.12 9.70
N VAL A 83 1.75 9.77 9.61
CA VAL A 83 0.48 9.10 9.32
C VAL A 83 -0.06 9.67 8.02
N SER A 84 -0.40 8.79 7.09
CA SER A 84 -1.06 9.14 5.82
C SER A 84 -2.39 8.42 5.74
N TYR A 85 -3.42 9.15 5.31
CA TYR A 85 -4.75 8.60 5.05
C TYR A 85 -4.96 8.53 3.54
N THR A 86 -5.53 7.42 3.08
CA THR A 86 -5.79 7.18 1.66
C THR A 86 -6.97 6.23 1.49
N HIS A 87 -7.27 5.86 0.25
CA HIS A 87 -8.36 4.96 -0.09
C HIS A 87 -7.89 3.50 -0.16
N ASP A 88 -8.87 2.60 -0.17
CA ASP A 88 -8.69 1.15 -0.29
C ASP A 88 -7.87 0.75 -1.53
N ASN A 89 -8.09 1.44 -2.66
CA ASN A 89 -7.32 1.24 -3.89
C ASN A 89 -5.82 1.46 -3.66
N GLN A 90 -5.44 2.59 -3.06
CA GLN A 90 -4.03 2.90 -2.78
C GLN A 90 -3.41 1.93 -1.77
N LEU A 91 -4.18 1.37 -0.84
CA LEU A 91 -3.67 0.30 0.04
C LEU A 91 -3.33 -0.97 -0.76
N ASN A 92 -4.18 -1.37 -1.71
CA ASN A 92 -3.89 -2.52 -2.58
C ASN A 92 -2.70 -2.26 -3.50
N GLU A 93 -2.63 -1.08 -4.11
CA GLU A 93 -1.53 -0.66 -4.97
C GLU A 93 -0.22 -0.63 -4.19
N LEU A 94 -0.23 -0.10 -2.96
CA LEU A 94 0.93 -0.07 -2.08
C LEU A 94 1.36 -1.47 -1.65
N ALA A 95 0.44 -2.32 -1.19
CA ALA A 95 0.75 -3.71 -0.82
C ALA A 95 1.33 -4.49 -2.02
N THR A 96 0.80 -4.24 -3.21
CA THR A 96 1.30 -4.79 -4.47
C THR A 96 2.70 -4.27 -4.80
N ALA A 97 2.93 -2.96 -4.70
CA ALA A 97 4.22 -2.33 -4.96
C ALA A 97 5.32 -2.84 -4.01
N ILE A 98 5.01 -3.09 -2.73
CA ILE A 98 5.91 -3.76 -1.78
C ILE A 98 6.31 -5.15 -2.32
N GLY A 99 5.36 -5.87 -2.93
CA GLY A 99 5.60 -7.16 -3.59
C GLY A 99 5.33 -8.37 -2.71
N VAL A 100 4.53 -8.23 -1.65
CA VAL A 100 4.22 -9.33 -0.72
C VAL A 100 3.40 -10.47 -1.37
N PHE A 101 2.81 -10.23 -2.55
CA PHE A 101 1.99 -11.19 -3.30
C PHE A 101 2.70 -11.81 -4.52
N ASN A 102 3.99 -11.50 -4.75
CA ASN A 102 4.70 -11.88 -5.97
C ASN A 102 4.95 -13.38 -6.14
N THR A 103 4.76 -14.18 -5.09
CA THR A 103 4.96 -15.63 -5.12
C THR A 103 3.72 -16.41 -5.57
N THR A 104 2.59 -15.74 -5.75
CA THR A 104 1.35 -16.35 -6.27
C THR A 104 1.10 -15.96 -7.72
N GLY A 105 0.67 -16.94 -8.52
CA GLY A 105 0.18 -16.71 -9.88
C GLY A 105 -1.20 -16.02 -9.91
N PRO A 106 -1.73 -15.74 -11.11
CA PRO A 106 -3.03 -15.09 -11.31
C PRO A 106 -4.17 -15.86 -10.65
N LEU A 107 -5.11 -15.12 -10.04
CA LEU A 107 -6.29 -15.72 -9.40
C LEU A 107 -7.27 -16.24 -10.47
N PRO A 108 -7.66 -17.53 -10.46
CA PRO A 108 -8.58 -18.07 -11.45
C PRO A 108 -10.00 -17.50 -11.26
N PRO A 109 -10.66 -16.98 -12.32
CA PRO A 109 -11.99 -16.37 -12.20
C PRO A 109 -13.12 -17.39 -12.07
N ASN A 110 -12.87 -18.66 -12.41
CA ASN A 110 -13.89 -19.71 -12.51
C ASN A 110 -13.92 -20.68 -11.32
N LYS A 111 -13.02 -20.54 -10.35
CA LYS A 111 -12.97 -21.38 -9.14
C LYS A 111 -12.31 -20.64 -7.98
N ILE A 112 -12.75 -20.92 -6.76
CA ILE A 112 -12.10 -20.39 -5.56
C ILE A 112 -10.73 -21.06 -5.37
N GLN A 113 -9.68 -20.24 -5.23
CA GLN A 113 -8.36 -20.71 -4.82
C GLN A 113 -8.20 -20.60 -3.30
N ASN A 114 -8.15 -21.75 -2.61
CA ASN A 114 -8.13 -21.80 -1.14
C ASN A 114 -6.80 -21.33 -0.52
N ASN A 115 -5.66 -21.56 -1.19
CA ASN A 115 -4.31 -21.22 -0.71
C ASN A 115 -3.76 -19.93 -1.33
N ARG A 116 -4.64 -18.97 -1.65
CA ARG A 116 -4.24 -17.67 -2.21
C ARG A 116 -3.62 -16.76 -1.14
N LEU A 117 -2.62 -15.97 -1.54
CA LEU A 117 -2.02 -14.95 -0.68
C LEU A 117 -2.79 -13.63 -0.73
N PHE A 118 -3.30 -13.26 -1.90
CA PHE A 118 -4.10 -12.06 -2.08
C PHE A 118 -5.54 -12.31 -1.60
N ILE A 119 -5.87 -11.75 -0.45
CA ILE A 119 -7.22 -11.77 0.15
C ILE A 119 -7.55 -10.32 0.52
N SER A 120 -8.43 -9.67 -0.23
CA SER A 120 -8.72 -8.24 -0.09
C SER A 120 -9.23 -7.90 1.31
N SER A 121 -10.06 -8.75 1.91
CA SER A 121 -10.56 -8.58 3.29
C SER A 121 -9.46 -8.44 4.35
N ARG A 122 -8.22 -8.89 4.05
CA ARG A 122 -7.04 -8.77 4.92
C ARG A 122 -6.11 -7.60 4.57
N ILE A 123 -6.34 -6.91 3.47
CA ILE A 123 -5.49 -5.84 2.94
C ILE A 123 -6.18 -4.49 3.13
N ASN A 124 -7.41 -4.39 2.64
CA ASN A 124 -8.18 -3.15 2.59
C ASN A 124 -9.57 -3.25 3.23
N PRO A 125 -9.71 -3.79 4.46
CA PRO A 125 -10.96 -3.65 5.21
C PRO A 125 -11.22 -2.18 5.53
N MET A 126 -12.43 -1.87 6.02
CA MET A 126 -12.72 -0.56 6.60
C MET A 126 -11.71 -0.25 7.71
N ALA A 127 -11.12 0.95 7.68
CA ALA A 127 -10.00 1.35 8.55
C ALA A 127 -8.75 0.44 8.46
N GLY A 128 -8.56 -0.23 7.31
CA GLY A 128 -7.36 -1.01 6.98
C GLY A 128 -6.09 -0.15 7.01
N ARG A 129 -4.96 -0.78 7.35
CA ARG A 129 -3.69 -0.09 7.62
C ARG A 129 -2.51 -0.89 7.10
N ILE A 130 -1.55 -0.20 6.51
CA ILE A 130 -0.21 -0.70 6.25
C ILE A 130 0.74 0.15 7.08
N ALA A 131 1.53 -0.50 7.94
CA ALA A 131 2.52 0.17 8.77
C ALA A 131 3.91 -0.24 8.33
N PHE A 132 4.81 0.75 8.23
CA PHE A 132 6.23 0.53 8.05
C PHE A 132 6.95 0.91 9.33
N GLU A 133 7.82 0.03 9.83
CA GLU A 133 8.56 0.24 11.08
C GLU A 133 10.07 0.20 10.79
N ARG A 134 10.76 1.29 11.13
CA ARG A 134 12.22 1.33 11.18
C ARG A 134 12.67 1.08 12.61
N MET A 135 13.43 0.02 12.83
CA MET A 135 13.97 -0.30 14.16
C MET A 135 15.49 -0.24 14.16
N THR A 136 16.05 0.19 15.30
CA THR A 136 17.49 0.08 15.58
C THR A 136 17.71 -1.15 16.44
N CYS A 137 18.35 -2.18 15.88
CA CYS A 137 18.62 -3.43 16.58
C CYS A 137 20.05 -3.44 17.14
N THR A 138 20.23 -3.91 18.37
CA THR A 138 21.54 -4.05 19.02
C THR A 138 22.31 -5.29 18.59
N LYS A 139 21.63 -6.32 18.06
CA LYS A 139 22.23 -7.59 17.64
C LYS A 139 22.02 -7.82 16.14
N LYS A 140 23.11 -7.91 15.37
CA LYS A 140 23.07 -8.32 13.95
C LYS A 140 22.80 -9.81 13.86
N ILE A 141 21.60 -10.20 13.45
CA ILE A 141 21.26 -11.60 13.13
C ILE A 141 21.33 -11.72 11.61
N GLY A 142 22.33 -12.44 11.07
CA GLY A 142 22.42 -12.87 9.68
C GLY A 142 22.51 -11.78 8.59
N ALA A 143 23.13 -12.10 7.45
CA ALA A 143 23.33 -11.15 6.34
C ALA A 143 22.07 -10.89 5.48
N TYR A 144 21.02 -11.72 5.59
CA TYR A 144 19.88 -11.70 4.66
C TYR A 144 18.50 -11.61 5.34
N SER A 145 18.44 -11.67 6.66
CA SER A 145 17.19 -11.57 7.43
C SER A 145 17.49 -11.03 8.81
N GLY A 146 17.12 -9.77 9.05
CA GLY A 146 17.17 -9.20 10.39
C GLY A 146 16.29 -9.98 11.38
N PRO A 147 16.36 -9.66 12.68
CA PRO A 147 15.50 -10.26 13.70
C PRO A 147 14.03 -10.26 13.25
N GLY A 148 13.28 -11.35 13.46
CA GLY A 148 11.83 -11.36 13.17
C GLY A 148 11.41 -11.24 11.70
N LYS A 149 12.23 -11.72 10.74
CA LYS A 149 12.03 -11.58 9.27
C LYS A 149 12.08 -10.13 8.77
N MET A 150 12.77 -9.26 9.50
CA MET A 150 13.00 -7.88 9.10
C MET A 150 14.02 -7.78 7.95
N CYS A 151 13.91 -6.72 7.15
CA CYS A 151 14.86 -6.43 6.08
C CYS A 151 15.86 -5.37 6.56
N PRO A 152 17.19 -5.56 6.41
CA PRO A 152 18.15 -4.49 6.63
C PRO A 152 17.81 -3.25 5.81
N LEU A 153 17.92 -2.07 6.40
CA LEU A 153 17.51 -0.80 5.76
C LEU A 153 18.16 -0.58 4.38
N VAL A 154 19.46 -0.91 4.26
CA VAL A 154 20.20 -0.80 2.98
C VAL A 154 19.61 -1.74 1.92
N HIS A 155 19.24 -2.96 2.31
CA HIS A 155 18.62 -3.92 1.40
C HIS A 155 17.20 -3.48 1.01
N PHE A 156 16.42 -2.95 1.95
CA PHE A 156 15.11 -2.39 1.66
C PHE A 156 15.20 -1.26 0.63
N ALA A 157 16.08 -0.28 0.85
CA ALA A 157 16.32 0.80 -0.11
C ALA A 157 16.73 0.28 -1.49
N GLN A 158 17.61 -0.72 -1.56
CA GLN A 158 18.02 -1.33 -2.82
C GLN A 158 16.87 -2.04 -3.53
N ILE A 159 16.03 -2.78 -2.81
CA ILE A 159 14.85 -3.46 -3.38
C ILE A 159 13.90 -2.43 -4.00
N ILE A 160 13.63 -1.32 -3.30
CA ILE A 160 12.75 -0.28 -3.80
C ILE A 160 13.36 0.42 -5.02
N LYS A 161 14.65 0.74 -4.98
CA LYS A 161 15.37 1.30 -6.14
C LYS A 161 15.25 0.40 -7.36
N ASN A 162 15.51 -0.90 -7.22
CA ASN A 162 15.39 -1.86 -8.31
C ASN A 162 13.97 -1.93 -8.88
N LYS A 163 12.93 -1.81 -8.02
CA LYS A 163 11.53 -1.77 -8.46
C LYS A 163 11.21 -0.51 -9.26
N VAL A 164 11.69 0.65 -8.81
CA VAL A 164 11.53 1.92 -9.54
C VAL A 164 12.25 1.87 -10.88
N ASP A 165 13.51 1.42 -10.90
CA ASP A 165 14.30 1.31 -12.12
C ASP A 165 13.65 0.34 -13.13
N LYS A 166 13.11 -0.79 -12.66
CA LYS A 166 12.35 -1.74 -13.49
C LYS A 166 11.01 -1.17 -13.99
N ALA A 167 10.37 -0.33 -13.18
CA ALA A 167 9.14 0.36 -13.57
C ALA A 167 9.36 1.46 -14.61
N GLY A 168 10.61 1.86 -14.85
CA GLY A 168 10.93 2.89 -15.84
C GLY A 168 10.31 4.24 -15.50
N ASP A 169 10.07 5.05 -16.54
CA ASP A 169 9.56 6.41 -16.35
C ASP A 169 8.06 6.41 -15.97
N PHE A 170 7.77 6.83 -14.75
CA PHE A 170 6.41 6.90 -14.21
C PHE A 170 5.51 7.83 -15.03
N MET A 171 6.03 8.97 -15.48
CA MET A 171 5.23 9.93 -16.24
C MET A 171 4.77 9.35 -17.58
N SER A 172 5.68 8.75 -18.34
CA SER A 172 5.39 8.09 -19.62
C SER A 172 4.38 6.94 -19.44
N ARG A 173 4.53 6.14 -18.38
CA ARG A 173 3.60 5.03 -18.05
C ARG A 173 2.19 5.51 -17.75
N CYS A 174 2.07 6.69 -17.13
CA CYS A 174 0.79 7.31 -16.79
C CYS A 174 0.28 8.29 -17.87
N GLY A 175 1.00 8.46 -18.99
CA GLY A 175 0.64 9.43 -20.03
C GLY A 175 0.65 10.89 -19.55
N LEU A 176 1.52 11.22 -18.59
CA LEU A 176 1.63 12.55 -18.00
C LEU A 176 2.72 13.39 -18.69
N PHE A 177 2.44 14.66 -18.87
CA PHE A 177 3.38 15.65 -19.41
C PHE A 177 3.98 16.53 -18.30
N PRO A 178 5.19 17.10 -18.48
CA PRO A 178 5.85 17.92 -17.45
C PRO A 178 5.00 19.06 -16.89
N ASN A 179 4.16 19.69 -17.70
CA ASN A 179 3.26 20.77 -17.29
C ASN A 179 2.08 20.30 -16.39
N GLN A 180 1.88 19.00 -16.24
CA GLN A 180 0.82 18.42 -15.41
C GLN A 180 1.34 17.95 -14.05
N THR A 181 2.65 18.03 -13.78
CA THR A 181 3.25 17.57 -12.53
C THR A 181 4.20 18.60 -11.96
N ILE A 182 4.23 18.75 -10.64
CA ILE A 182 5.15 19.69 -9.98
C ILE A 182 6.54 19.06 -9.76
N SER A 183 6.63 17.73 -9.76
CA SER A 183 7.81 16.98 -9.29
C SER A 183 8.26 15.87 -10.25
N GLY A 184 7.85 15.92 -11.53
CA GLY A 184 8.29 14.93 -12.52
C GLY A 184 7.91 13.49 -12.16
N GLY A 185 6.71 13.29 -11.60
CA GLY A 185 6.23 11.97 -11.16
C GLY A 185 6.81 11.46 -9.84
N GLN A 186 7.58 12.27 -9.12
CA GLN A 186 8.12 11.90 -7.80
C GLN A 186 7.21 12.36 -6.66
N THR A 187 7.18 11.61 -5.56
CA THR A 187 6.47 12.02 -4.34
C THR A 187 7.35 12.94 -3.50
N THR A 188 6.91 14.17 -3.26
CA THR A 188 7.61 15.17 -2.43
C THR A 188 6.84 15.57 -1.17
N ILE A 189 5.61 15.09 -0.98
CA ILE A 189 4.69 15.49 0.11
C ILE A 189 5.27 15.35 1.53
N PHE A 190 6.25 14.47 1.72
CA PHE A 190 6.87 14.26 3.03
C PHE A 190 7.85 15.34 3.45
N TRP A 191 8.30 16.19 2.53
CA TRP A 191 9.27 17.24 2.83
C TRP A 191 8.96 18.56 2.14
N ASP A 192 8.23 18.57 1.04
CA ASP A 192 7.81 19.79 0.36
C ASP A 192 6.52 20.34 0.96
N THR A 193 6.68 21.24 1.94
CA THR A 193 5.56 21.93 2.62
C THR A 193 5.06 23.15 1.86
N LYS A 194 5.66 23.49 0.71
CA LYS A 194 5.34 24.69 -0.07
C LYS A 194 4.44 24.41 -1.27
N LEU A 195 3.97 23.17 -1.42
CA LEU A 195 3.02 22.81 -2.46
C LEU A 195 1.71 23.60 -2.30
N PRO A 196 1.08 24.05 -3.40
CA PRO A 196 -0.05 24.99 -3.34
C PRO A 196 -1.32 24.43 -2.70
N TRP A 197 -1.39 23.12 -2.48
CA TRP A 197 -2.51 22.42 -1.85
C TRP A 197 -2.17 21.88 -0.45
N ILE A 198 -0.99 22.18 0.09
CA ILE A 198 -0.61 21.78 1.44
C ILE A 198 -0.88 22.92 2.41
N THR A 199 -1.67 22.63 3.43
CA THR A 199 -1.88 23.51 4.58
C THR A 199 -1.22 22.89 5.79
N THR A 200 -0.29 23.63 6.41
CA THR A 200 0.29 23.22 7.70
C THR A 200 -0.58 23.75 8.82
N VAL A 201 -1.12 22.83 9.63
CA VAL A 201 -1.84 23.18 10.87
C VAL A 201 -0.83 23.07 12.01
N LEU A 202 -0.44 24.21 12.57
CA LEU A 202 0.38 24.24 13.80
C LEU A 202 -0.53 23.93 15.00
N PRO A 203 -0.03 23.17 16.00
CA PRO A 203 -0.77 22.89 17.23
C PRO A 203 -1.04 24.16 18.06
#